data_AF-A0A1F4DGW9-F1
#
_entry.id   AF-A0A1F4DGW9-F1
#
_cell.length_a   1.000
_cell.length_b   1.000
_cell.length_c   1.000
_cell.angle_alpha   90.00
_cell.angle_beta   90.00
_cell.angle_gamma   90.00
#
_symmetry.space_group_name_H-M   'P 1'
#
loop_
_entity.id
_entity.type
_entity.pdbx_description
1 polymer ?
#
loop_
_entity_poly.entity_id
_entity_poly.type
_entity_poly.pdbx_seq_one_letter_code
_entity_poly.pdbx_strand_id
1 'polypeptide(L)'
;MAASDQKEDGRGDINLEEVAKLIEALEQDLKKVKGGSHDMQLLRDEVETLKNVLNSPVRRHHWVRDGLHGIRDAFENALDNAIAEGLKGSRYIAEIGRILGM
;
A
#
# COMPACT_ATOMS: atom_id res chain seq x y z
N MET A 1 23.74 -5.14 26.86
CA MET A 1 23.21 -3.78 27.04
C MET A 1 22.86 -3.26 25.64
N ALA A 2 21.57 -2.97 25.43
CA ALA A 2 20.89 -2.25 24.35
C ALA A 2 21.46 -2.25 22.91
N ALA A 3 20.63 -2.75 22.00
CA ALA A 3 20.64 -2.46 20.57
C ALA A 3 20.38 -0.96 20.33
N SER A 4 21.11 -0.37 19.40
CA SER A 4 20.75 0.92 18.81
C SER A 4 21.22 0.92 17.36
N ASP A 5 20.60 0.06 16.57
CA ASP A 5 20.47 0.24 15.12
C ASP A 5 19.42 1.35 14.93
N GLN A 6 19.84 2.59 15.14
CA GLN A 6 19.07 3.80 14.83
C GLN A 6 20.00 4.74 14.09
N LYS A 7 20.15 4.49 12.79
CA LYS A 7 20.43 5.55 11.81
C LYS A 7 19.28 5.57 10.84
N GLU A 8 18.20 6.19 11.29
CA GLU A 8 17.15 6.73 10.44
C GLU A 8 17.77 7.90 9.66
N ASP A 9 18.23 7.62 8.44
CA ASP A 9 18.71 8.61 7.48
C ASP A 9 17.49 9.31 6.87
N GLY A 10 17.04 10.37 7.55
CA GLY A 10 16.01 11.26 7.06
C GLY A 10 16.52 12.10 5.88
N ARG A 11 16.24 11.65 4.66
CA ARG A 11 16.16 12.43 3.40
C ARG A 11 15.50 11.59 2.31
N GLY A 12 14.18 11.42 2.39
CA GLY A 12 13.37 10.61 1.46
C GLY A 12 12.65 9.42 2.09
N ASP A 13 12.41 9.49 3.40
CA ASP A 13 11.91 8.40 4.21
C ASP A 13 10.40 8.20 4.02
N ILE A 14 9.99 6.98 3.64
CA ILE A 14 8.58 6.64 3.45
C ILE A 14 7.89 6.73 4.81
N ASN A 15 6.90 7.61 4.92
CA ASN A 15 6.17 7.82 6.17
C ASN A 15 5.30 6.59 6.49
N LEU A 16 5.84 5.67 7.30
CA LEU A 16 5.22 4.38 7.63
C LEU A 16 3.82 4.53 8.24
N GLU A 17 3.58 5.61 9.00
CA GLU A 17 2.27 5.93 9.58
C GLU A 17 1.23 6.25 8.50
N GLU A 18 1.62 6.98 7.45
CA GLU A 18 0.72 7.30 6.33
C GLU A 18 0.44 6.06 5.50
N VAL A 19 1.44 5.18 5.33
CA VAL A 19 1.27 3.89 4.67
C VAL A 19 0.29 3.00 5.44
N ALA A 20 0.42 2.92 6.77
CA ALA A 20 -0.48 2.14 7.60
C ALA A 20 -1.94 2.63 7.49
N LYS A 21 -2.17 3.95 7.56
CA LYS A 21 -3.52 4.52 7.37
C LYS A 21 -4.08 4.23 5.98
N LEU A 22 -3.25 4.32 4.95
CA LEU A 22 -3.65 4.05 3.58
C LEU A 22 -4.05 2.58 3.41
N ILE A 23 -3.27 1.65 3.94
CA ILE A 23 -3.58 0.21 3.99
C ILE A 23 -4.90 -0.07 4.71
N GLU A 24 -5.11 0.54 5.88
CA GLU A 24 -6.36 0.33 6.63
C GLU A 24 -7.58 0.84 5.86
N ALA A 25 -7.47 2.03 5.25
CA ALA A 25 -8.54 2.59 4.41
C ALA A 25 -8.82 1.70 3.20
N LEU A 26 -7.78 1.16 2.58
CA LEU A 26 -7.87 0.22 1.46
C LEU A 26 -8.54 -1.09 1.84
N GLU A 27 -8.12 -1.69 2.96
CA GLU A 27 -8.70 -2.93 3.47
C GLU A 27 -10.20 -2.75 3.76
N GLN A 28 -10.61 -1.61 4.32
CA GLN A 28 -12.02 -1.32 4.56
C GLN A 28 -12.83 -1.15 3.27
N ASP A 29 -12.27 -0.50 2.25
CA ASP A 29 -12.94 -0.31 0.96
C ASP A 29 -13.06 -1.66 0.21
N LEU A 30 -11.98 -2.45 0.18
CA LEU A 30 -11.94 -3.80 -0.39
C LEU A 30 -12.87 -4.78 0.31
N LYS A 31 -13.17 -4.59 1.60
CA LYS A 31 -14.19 -5.37 2.33
C LYS A 31 -15.62 -4.99 1.95
N LYS A 32 -15.84 -3.74 1.54
CA LYS A 32 -17.16 -3.27 1.09
C LYS A 32 -17.47 -3.68 -0.34
N VAL A 33 -16.45 -3.87 -1.18
CA VAL A 33 -16.66 -4.37 -2.52
C VAL A 33 -17.02 -5.86 -2.49
N LYS A 34 -18.25 -6.18 -2.89
CA LYS A 34 -18.77 -7.57 -3.01
C LYS A 34 -18.52 -8.22 -4.38
N GLY A 35 -17.86 -7.54 -5.31
CA GLY A 35 -17.53 -8.06 -6.64
C GLY A 35 -16.06 -8.43 -6.74
N GLY A 36 -15.75 -9.72 -6.59
CA GLY A 36 -14.39 -10.24 -6.67
C GLY A 36 -13.96 -10.50 -8.12
N SER A 37 -13.59 -9.45 -8.85
CA SER A 37 -12.74 -9.63 -10.04
C SER A 37 -11.36 -10.10 -9.60
N HIS A 38 -10.67 -10.86 -10.45
CA HIS A 38 -9.32 -11.38 -10.17
C HIS A 38 -8.36 -10.27 -9.73
N ASP A 39 -8.49 -9.08 -10.30
CA ASP A 39 -7.71 -7.88 -9.97
C ASP A 39 -7.94 -7.38 -8.53
N MET A 40 -9.17 -7.47 -8.01
CA MET A 40 -9.45 -7.10 -6.61
C MET A 40 -8.91 -8.12 -5.61
N GLN A 41 -8.81 -9.39 -6.00
CA GLN A 41 -8.17 -10.41 -5.19
C GLN A 41 -6.66 -10.17 -5.09
N LEU A 42 -6.01 -9.87 -6.22
CA LEU A 42 -4.62 -9.43 -6.29
C LEU A 42 -4.37 -8.22 -5.39
N LEU A 43 -5.21 -7.19 -5.49
CA LEU A 43 -5.06 -5.99 -4.67
C LEU A 43 -5.18 -6.29 -3.17
N ARG A 44 -6.09 -7.20 -2.78
CA ARG A 44 -6.22 -7.63 -1.38
C ARG A 44 -4.97 -8.37 -0.89
N ASP A 45 -4.40 -9.24 -1.73
CA ASP A 45 -3.19 -10.00 -1.41
C ASP A 45 -1.98 -9.06 -1.23
N GLU A 46 -1.81 -8.08 -2.11
CA GLU A 46 -0.76 -7.04 -2.01
C GLU A 46 -0.90 -6.20 -0.75
N VAL A 47 -2.13 -5.78 -0.42
CA VAL A 47 -2.43 -5.02 0.81
C VAL A 47 -2.12 -5.84 2.06
N GLU A 48 -2.46 -7.13 2.09
CA GLU A 48 -2.15 -8.03 3.20
C GLU A 48 -0.64 -8.28 3.33
N THR A 49 0.05 -8.45 2.21
CA THR A 49 1.51 -8.61 2.16
C THR A 49 2.21 -7.37 2.73
N LEU A 50 1.83 -6.17 2.29
CA LEU A 50 2.43 -4.93 2.79
C LEU A 50 2.12 -4.71 4.29
N LYS A 51 0.92 -5.07 4.74
CA LYS A 51 0.55 -5.04 6.16
C LYS A 51 1.43 -5.99 6.99
N ASN A 52 1.72 -7.18 6.47
CA ASN A 52 2.60 -8.14 7.14
C ASN A 52 4.05 -7.63 7.20
N VAL A 53 4.52 -6.98 6.13
CA VAL A 53 5.83 -6.30 6.10
C VAL A 53 5.92 -5.18 7.14
N LEU A 54 4.87 -4.35 7.27
CA LEU A 54 4.80 -3.27 8.27
C LEU A 54 4.77 -3.80 9.71
N ASN A 55 4.13 -4.94 9.94
CA ASN A 55 4.10 -5.62 11.24
C ASN A 55 5.38 -6.40 11.55
N SER A 56 6.23 -6.64 10.55
CA SER A 56 7.48 -7.37 10.74
C SER A 56 8.49 -6.53 11.53
N PRO A 57 9.21 -7.12 12.51
CA PRO A 57 10.21 -6.41 13.31
C PRO A 57 11.45 -5.98 12.50
N VAL A 58 11.63 -6.49 11.29
CA VAL A 58 12.70 -6.11 10.35
C VAL A 58 12.13 -5.12 9.33
N ARG A 59 11.71 -3.94 9.82
CA ARG A 59 11.12 -2.88 9.00
C ARG A 59 12.17 -2.29 8.06
N ARG A 60 12.20 -2.75 6.82
CA ARG A 60 13.07 -2.20 5.79
C ARG A 60 12.26 -1.32 4.85
N HIS A 61 12.63 -0.05 4.74
CA HIS A 61 11.92 0.94 3.94
C HIS A 61 11.82 0.53 2.47
N HIS A 62 12.78 -0.23 1.96
CA HIS A 62 12.74 -0.74 0.60
C HIS A 62 11.63 -1.77 0.34
N TRP A 63 11.25 -2.59 1.34
CA TRP A 63 10.13 -3.53 1.20
C TRP A 63 8.79 -2.80 1.23
N VAL A 64 8.69 -1.74 2.05
CA VAL A 64 7.49 -0.91 2.12
C VAL A 64 7.30 -0.16 0.81
N ARG A 65 8.39 0.36 0.23
CA ARG A 65 8.41 0.99 -1.09
C ARG A 65 7.91 0.05 -2.18
N ASP A 66 8.41 -1.17 -2.16
CA ASP A 66 8.09 -2.22 -3.14
C ASP A 66 6.61 -2.61 -3.05
N GLY A 67 6.09 -2.88 -1.85
CA GLY A 67 4.67 -3.20 -1.69
C GLY A 67 3.73 -2.02 -1.98
N LEU A 68 4.13 -0.77 -1.72
CA LEU A 68 3.37 0.41 -2.20
C LEU A 68 3.30 0.45 -3.73
N HIS A 69 4.40 0.10 -4.39
CA HIS A 69 4.44 0.05 -5.85
C HIS A 69 3.55 -1.08 -6.40
N GLY A 70 3.57 -2.25 -5.77
CA GLY A 70 2.69 -3.38 -6.10
C GLY A 70 1.21 -3.06 -5.91
N ILE A 71 0.83 -2.43 -4.79
CA ILE A 71 -0.55 -1.95 -4.55
C ILE A 71 -0.97 -0.94 -5.63
N ARG A 72 -0.10 0.00 -6.01
CA ARG A 72 -0.39 0.97 -7.06
C ARG A 72 -0.64 0.28 -8.41
N ASP A 73 0.20 -0.67 -8.78
CA ASP A 73 0.06 -1.43 -10.04
C ASP A 73 -1.21 -2.28 -10.06
N ALA A 74 -1.52 -2.96 -8.95
CA ALA A 74 -2.76 -3.70 -8.78
C ALA A 74 -3.99 -2.77 -8.87
N PHE A 75 -3.87 -1.53 -8.38
CA PHE A 75 -4.90 -0.51 -8.56
C PHE A 75 -5.05 -0.05 -10.00
N GLU A 76 -3.95 0.20 -10.72
CA GLU A 76 -3.98 0.59 -12.13
C GLU A 76 -4.63 -0.52 -12.97
N ASN A 77 -4.26 -1.78 -12.75
CA ASN A 77 -4.88 -2.93 -13.42
C ASN A 77 -6.36 -3.08 -13.05
N ALA A 78 -6.73 -2.94 -11.77
CA ALA A 78 -8.13 -3.01 -11.34
C ALA A 78 -8.98 -1.87 -11.91
N LEU A 79 -8.41 -0.67 -12.12
CA LEU A 79 -9.11 0.48 -12.70
C LEU A 79 -9.27 0.37 -14.22
N ASP A 80 -8.29 -0.21 -14.91
CA ASP A 80 -8.34 -0.42 -16.36
C ASP A 80 -9.35 -1.50 -16.73
N ASN A 81 -9.40 -2.56 -15.93
CA ASN A 81 -10.26 -3.73 -16.18
C ASN A 81 -11.70 -3.53 -15.63
N ALA A 82 -11.86 -2.66 -14.64
CA ALA A 82 -13.17 -2.29 -14.13
C ALA A 82 -13.53 -0.90 -14.64
N ILE A 83 -14.55 -0.81 -15.51
CA ILE A 83 -15.37 0.41 -15.67
C ILE A 83 -16.15 0.61 -14.35
N ALA A 84 -15.44 0.77 -13.23
CA ALA A 84 -16.00 0.76 -11.89
C ALA A 84 -16.28 2.19 -11.49
N GLU A 85 -17.48 2.63 -11.86
CA GLU A 85 -18.17 3.74 -11.22
C GLU A 85 -18.17 3.53 -9.69
N GLY A 86 -17.24 4.19 -8.97
CA GLY A 86 -17.31 4.30 -7.51
C GLY A 86 -16.08 3.91 -6.72
N LEU A 87 -15.08 3.22 -7.31
CA LEU A 87 -13.82 2.99 -6.59
C LEU A 87 -12.95 4.23 -6.70
N LYS A 88 -12.54 4.82 -5.57
CA LYS A 88 -11.60 5.96 -5.55
C LYS A 88 -10.16 5.53 -5.89
N GLY A 89 -9.98 4.55 -6.77
CA GLY A 89 -8.68 3.98 -7.10
C GLY A 89 -7.69 5.04 -7.60
N SER A 90 -8.16 6.02 -8.37
CA SER A 90 -7.33 7.16 -8.80
C SER A 90 -6.82 8.02 -7.64
N ARG A 91 -7.61 8.15 -6.56
CA ARG A 91 -7.18 8.86 -5.34
C ARG A 91 -6.11 8.07 -4.60
N TYR A 92 -6.28 6.76 -4.47
CA TYR A 92 -5.29 5.90 -3.81
C TYR A 92 -3.98 5.87 -4.59
N ILE A 93 -4.02 5.78 -5.92
CA ILE A 93 -2.83 5.88 -6.78
C ILE A 93 -2.09 7.22 -6.54
N ALA A 94 -2.83 8.33 -6.47
CA ALA A 94 -2.24 9.64 -6.23
C ALA A 94 -1.65 9.77 -4.81
N GLU A 95 -2.32 9.21 -3.80
CA GLU A 95 -1.88 9.24 -2.40
C GLU A 95 -0.64 8.35 -2.21
N ILE A 96 -0.59 7.18 -2.86
CA ILE A 96 0.58 6.30 -2.93
C ILE A 96 1.74 7.00 -3.65
N GLY A 97 1.50 7.65 -4.80
CA GLY A 97 2.52 8.41 -5.52
C GLY A 97 3.13 9.53 -4.67
N ARG A 98 2.28 10.26 -3.93
CA ARG A 98 2.72 11.29 -2.98
C ARG A 98 3.59 10.73 -1.85
N ILE A 99 3.24 9.56 -1.31
CA ILE A 99 4.03 8.87 -0.28
C ILE A 99 5.37 8.38 -0.85
N LEU A 100 5.39 7.94 -2.11
CA LEU A 100 6.59 7.48 -2.80
C LEU A 100 7.49 8.63 -3.28
N GLY A 101 7.00 9.86 -3.26
CA GLY A 101 7.73 11.06 -3.69
C GLY A 101 7.85 11.21 -5.20
N MET A 102 6.86 10.69 -5.95
CA MET A 102 6.73 10.83 -7.41
C MET A 102 5.78 11.98 -7.75
#